data_AF-A0A534K4X1-F1
#
_entry.id   AF-A0A534K4X1-F1
#
_cell.length_a   1.000
_cell.length_b   1.000
_cell.length_c   1.000
_cell.angle_alpha   90.00
_cell.angle_beta   90.00
_cell.angle_gamma   90.00
#
_symmetry.space_group_name_H-M   'P 1'
#
loop_
_entity.id
_entity.type
_entity.pdbx_description
1 polymer ?
#
loop_
_entity_poly.entity_id
_entity_poly.type
_entity_poly.pdbx_seq_one_letter_code
_entity_poly.pdbx_strand_id
1 'polypeptide(L)'
;MPDPRAHALHGPQGGRREPRPPDLRHAHGEELLVGRARLLGAVPEAGGVVLGPERREGHAREGLAVTERYARLRLFGHADLTKLADKRVAIVGVGGLGALSAEILARLGVGELVLFDYDTIEEANLNRLVYRTDQVGEKKVEAIRAHLRAANPDVRVTPHPFDVTDGEGLEALSAEVPRCDLVLGCVDSFAVRLFLNAKCVALRVPLIDGGASEDGINGSVHVVIPGKTACYRCNRPALRDPSAGRVTRRDDSGACHFTSLPTTMAIVSSLQCQEALKVLLGFGSVAPYLMYFGLEGRLERVDWKRDPRCGTCGRRRG
;
A
#
# COMPACT_ATOMS: atom_id res chain seq x y z
N MET A 1 -33.92 38.40 7.11
CA MET A 1 -35.23 37.98 7.66
C MET A 1 -36.16 37.71 6.48
N PRO A 2 -36.97 36.63 6.50
CA PRO A 2 -37.70 36.12 5.34
C PRO A 2 -39.11 36.70 5.22
N ASP A 3 -39.65 36.75 4.00
CA ASP A 3 -41.07 37.06 3.73
C ASP A 3 -41.80 35.78 3.23
N PRO A 4 -42.88 35.35 3.91
CA PRO A 4 -43.64 34.15 3.57
C PRO A 4 -45.01 34.44 2.91
N ARG A 5 -45.31 33.63 1.89
CA ARG A 5 -46.65 33.22 1.36
C ARG A 5 -47.23 33.98 0.16
N ALA A 6 -47.41 33.22 -0.91
CA ALA A 6 -48.56 33.23 -1.81
C ALA A 6 -48.49 31.94 -2.65
N HIS A 7 -49.52 31.21 -3.04
CA HIS A 7 -50.90 31.02 -2.61
C HIS A 7 -51.32 29.64 -3.16
N ALA A 8 -52.22 28.95 -2.46
CA ALA A 8 -52.79 27.65 -2.80
C ALA A 8 -53.67 27.66 -4.07
N LEU A 9 -54.02 26.47 -4.61
CA LEU A 9 -55.41 26.06 -4.98
C LEU A 9 -55.47 24.55 -5.40
N HIS A 10 -56.54 23.87 -4.96
CA HIS A 10 -56.90 22.44 -5.06
C HIS A 10 -57.36 22.00 -6.48
N GLY A 11 -57.09 20.79 -7.01
CA GLY A 11 -57.66 19.43 -6.77
C GLY A 11 -58.13 18.81 -8.13
N PRO A 12 -58.69 17.57 -8.30
CA PRO A 12 -58.60 16.30 -7.56
C PRO A 12 -58.29 15.03 -8.44
N GLN A 13 -57.89 13.95 -7.76
CA GLN A 13 -58.02 12.49 -8.07
C GLN A 13 -57.61 11.88 -9.44
N GLY A 14 -56.64 10.96 -9.40
CA GLY A 14 -56.47 9.92 -10.43
C GLY A 14 -55.22 9.03 -10.25
N GLY A 15 -55.40 7.82 -9.69
CA GLY A 15 -54.49 6.69 -9.84
C GLY A 15 -53.24 6.67 -8.95
N ARG A 16 -53.22 5.79 -7.93
CA ARG A 16 -51.97 5.36 -7.28
C ARG A 16 -51.11 4.63 -8.32
N ARG A 17 -50.06 5.29 -8.81
CA ARG A 17 -48.90 4.64 -9.43
C ARG A 17 -47.72 4.80 -8.47
N GLU A 18 -47.19 3.68 -8.02
CA GLU A 18 -45.85 3.64 -7.41
C GLU A 18 -44.86 4.35 -8.35
N PRO A 19 -43.93 5.18 -7.84
CA PRO A 19 -42.87 5.70 -8.67
C PRO A 19 -42.01 4.53 -9.12
N ARG A 20 -42.16 4.14 -10.38
CA ARG A 20 -41.11 3.40 -11.10
C ARG A 20 -39.85 4.27 -11.01
N PRO A 21 -38.71 3.72 -10.57
CA PRO A 21 -37.47 4.48 -10.61
C PRO A 21 -37.24 4.95 -12.06
N PRO A 22 -36.81 6.20 -12.26
CA PRO A 22 -36.58 6.72 -13.59
C PRO A 22 -35.59 5.81 -14.31
N ASP A 23 -35.98 5.40 -15.52
CA ASP A 23 -35.12 4.76 -16.50
C ASP A 23 -33.84 5.59 -16.61
N LEU A 24 -32.75 5.12 -16.01
CA LEU A 24 -31.40 5.65 -16.21
C LEU A 24 -30.96 5.26 -17.61
N ARG A 25 -31.50 6.00 -18.59
CA ARG A 25 -31.01 6.03 -19.96
C ARG A 25 -29.55 6.47 -19.93
N HIS A 26 -28.68 5.54 -20.29
CA HIS A 26 -27.42 5.73 -20.99
C HIS A 26 -26.78 7.13 -20.86
N ALA A 27 -25.93 7.30 -19.84
CA ALA A 27 -24.80 8.22 -19.92
C ALA A 27 -23.60 7.44 -20.49
N HIS A 28 -23.47 7.48 -21.83
CA HIS A 28 -22.24 7.11 -22.51
C HIS A 28 -21.23 8.27 -22.40
N GLY A 29 -20.01 7.97 -21.97
CA GLY A 29 -18.83 8.87 -21.91
C GLY A 29 -18.61 9.46 -20.51
N GLU A 30 -17.48 9.30 -19.81
CA GLU A 30 -16.10 8.98 -20.22
C GLU A 30 -15.32 8.22 -19.13
N GLU A 31 -14.47 7.31 -19.64
CA GLU A 31 -13.29 6.60 -19.12
C GLU A 31 -12.86 6.69 -17.64
N LEU A 32 -13.02 5.58 -16.90
CA LEU A 32 -12.25 5.34 -15.66
C LEU A 32 -10.86 4.79 -16.00
N LEU A 33 -9.89 5.70 -16.14
CA LEU A 33 -8.48 5.44 -16.37
C LEU A 33 -7.72 5.35 -15.04
N VAL A 34 -7.63 4.16 -14.45
CA VAL A 34 -6.56 3.84 -13.47
C VAL A 34 -5.55 2.94 -14.16
N GLY A 35 -4.76 3.52 -15.07
CA GLY A 35 -3.78 2.83 -15.91
C GLY A 35 -4.43 1.79 -16.83
N ARG A 36 -4.78 2.19 -18.05
CA ARG A 36 -5.42 1.42 -19.15
C ARG A 36 -5.59 -0.08 -18.88
N ALA A 37 -6.61 -0.47 -18.13
CA ALA A 37 -7.05 -1.86 -18.06
C ALA A 37 -8.55 -1.90 -17.80
N ARG A 38 -9.33 -2.13 -18.86
CA ARG A 38 -10.75 -2.48 -18.78
C ARG A 38 -10.89 -3.77 -17.94
N LEU A 39 -11.44 -3.67 -16.73
CA LEU A 39 -11.98 -4.83 -16.01
C LEU A 39 -13.32 -5.20 -16.65
N LEU A 40 -13.28 -5.97 -17.74
CA LEU A 40 -14.48 -6.58 -18.31
C LEU A 40 -14.77 -7.88 -17.54
N GLY A 41 -15.76 -7.82 -16.64
CA GLY A 41 -16.36 -9.00 -15.99
C GLY A 41 -16.40 -8.93 -14.46
N ALA A 42 -17.50 -9.42 -13.88
CA ALA A 42 -17.62 -9.62 -12.44
C ALA A 42 -16.52 -10.56 -11.95
N VAL A 43 -15.66 -10.08 -11.04
CA VAL A 43 -14.65 -10.90 -10.38
C VAL A 43 -15.38 -11.81 -9.38
N PRO A 44 -15.31 -13.14 -9.50
CA PRO A 44 -15.99 -14.02 -8.56
C PRO A 44 -15.34 -13.88 -7.17
N GLU A 45 -16.15 -13.56 -6.16
CA GLU A 45 -15.73 -13.37 -4.77
C GLU A 45 -14.79 -14.51 -4.30
N ALA A 46 -13.70 -14.15 -3.63
CA ALA A 46 -12.87 -15.10 -2.90
C ALA A 46 -12.91 -14.71 -1.41
N GLY A 47 -13.17 -15.67 -0.52
CA GLY A 47 -13.06 -15.43 0.90
C GLY A 47 -11.63 -15.00 1.26
N GLY A 48 -11.49 -14.10 2.23
CA GLY A 48 -10.18 -13.64 2.68
C GLY A 48 -9.25 -14.75 3.13
N VAL A 49 -7.95 -14.46 3.08
CA VAL A 49 -6.96 -15.34 3.70
C VAL A 49 -7.06 -15.12 5.21
N VAL A 50 -7.77 -16.02 5.88
CA VAL A 50 -7.79 -16.11 7.34
C VAL A 50 -6.44 -16.66 7.78
N LEU A 51 -5.70 -15.87 8.55
CA LEU A 51 -4.42 -16.30 9.13
C LEU A 51 -4.65 -17.08 10.43
N GLY A 52 -5.54 -18.08 10.40
CA GLY A 52 -5.84 -18.97 11.55
C GLY A 52 -6.45 -18.29 12.79
N PRO A 53 -7.09 -19.04 13.70
CA PRO A 53 -7.53 -18.55 15.00
C PRO A 53 -6.52 -19.00 16.06
N GLU A 54 -5.42 -18.30 16.24
CA GLU A 54 -4.57 -18.51 17.42
C GLU A 54 -4.84 -17.38 18.42
N ARG A 55 -5.98 -17.48 19.12
CA ARG A 55 -6.08 -16.90 20.45
C ARG A 55 -5.09 -17.65 21.32
N ARG A 56 -3.98 -17.02 21.68
CA ARG A 56 -3.14 -17.46 22.80
C ARG A 56 -2.81 -16.25 23.65
N GLU A 57 -3.09 -16.42 24.94
CA GLU A 57 -2.95 -15.47 26.03
C GLU A 57 -1.66 -14.66 25.92
N GLY A 58 -1.76 -13.36 26.17
CA GLY A 58 -0.61 -12.46 26.21
C GLY A 58 0.43 -12.98 27.19
N HIS A 59 1.50 -13.58 26.67
CA HIS A 59 2.68 -13.89 27.46
C HIS A 59 3.65 -12.75 27.23
N ALA A 60 3.77 -11.90 28.26
CA ALA A 60 4.85 -10.93 28.35
C ALA A 60 6.18 -11.71 28.26
N ARG A 61 6.81 -11.69 27.08
CA ARG A 61 8.20 -12.11 26.95
C ARG A 61 9.08 -10.92 27.29
N GLU A 62 9.93 -11.10 28.29
CA GLU A 62 11.08 -10.25 28.56
C GLU A 62 11.96 -10.26 27.31
N GLY A 63 11.95 -9.18 26.53
CA GLY A 63 12.69 -9.13 25.27
C GLY A 63 12.61 -7.78 24.56
N LEU A 64 11.46 -7.11 24.65
CA LEU A 64 11.39 -5.68 24.37
C LEU A 64 11.64 -4.96 25.69
N ALA A 65 12.73 -4.19 25.80
CA ALA A 65 13.00 -3.34 26.96
C ALA A 65 11.69 -2.68 27.39
N VAL A 66 11.32 -2.87 28.66
CA VAL A 66 10.05 -2.43 29.27
C VAL A 66 10.09 -0.91 29.40
N THR A 67 10.13 -0.23 28.27
CA THR A 67 10.05 1.22 28.20
C THR A 67 8.59 1.60 28.12
N GLU A 68 8.22 2.68 28.80
CA GLU A 68 6.88 3.29 28.73
C GLU A 68 6.45 3.58 27.28
N ARG A 69 7.40 3.67 26.33
CA ARG A 69 7.17 3.85 24.89
C ARG A 69 6.13 2.88 24.33
N TYR A 70 6.16 1.61 24.77
CA TYR A 70 5.28 0.56 24.24
C TYR A 70 4.13 0.17 25.17
N ALA A 71 4.00 0.82 26.34
CA ALA A 71 3.03 0.42 27.36
C ALA A 71 1.59 0.38 26.81
N ARG A 72 1.21 1.38 26.00
CA ARG A 72 -0.13 1.44 25.37
C ARG A 72 -0.33 0.37 24.28
N LEU A 73 0.73 0.01 23.56
CA LEU A 73 0.67 -1.02 22.52
C LEU A 73 0.44 -2.41 23.12
N ARG A 74 0.92 -2.68 24.33
CA ARG A 74 0.69 -3.96 25.05
C ARG A 74 -0.78 -4.23 25.36
N LEU A 75 -1.63 -3.21 25.32
CA LEU A 75 -3.08 -3.36 25.50
C LEU A 75 -3.79 -3.91 24.25
N PHE A 76 -3.06 -4.16 23.16
CA PHE A 76 -3.63 -4.70 21.93
C PHE A 76 -4.08 -6.16 22.12
N GLY A 77 -5.38 -6.37 22.31
CA GLY A 77 -5.96 -7.68 22.63
C GLY A 77 -6.08 -8.68 21.46
N HIS A 78 -5.58 -8.36 20.28
CA HIS A 78 -5.71 -9.23 19.09
C HIS A 78 -4.42 -9.96 18.70
N ALA A 79 -3.25 -9.47 19.13
CA ALA A 79 -1.96 -10.12 18.90
C ALA A 79 -0.90 -9.60 19.87
N ASP A 80 0.15 -10.39 20.08
CA ASP A 80 1.31 -9.97 20.85
C ASP A 80 2.25 -9.10 19.98
N LEU A 81 2.15 -7.78 20.13
CA LEU A 81 2.98 -6.82 19.41
C LEU A 81 4.47 -6.91 19.78
N THR A 82 4.84 -7.52 20.91
CA THR A 82 6.27 -7.64 21.30
C THR A 82 7.06 -8.52 20.34
N LYS A 83 6.37 -9.44 19.63
CA LYS A 83 6.97 -10.28 18.57
C LYS A 83 7.49 -9.47 17.39
N LEU A 84 7.07 -8.21 17.22
CA LEU A 84 7.61 -7.34 16.17
C LEU A 84 9.10 -7.07 16.37
N ALA A 85 9.61 -7.14 17.60
CA ALA A 85 11.04 -6.98 17.92
C ALA A 85 11.94 -7.99 17.20
N ASP A 86 11.39 -9.16 16.86
CA ASP A 86 12.09 -10.23 16.15
C ASP A 86 11.87 -10.16 14.63
N LYS A 87 11.09 -9.17 14.15
CA LYS A 87 10.71 -9.05 12.75
C LYS A 87 11.65 -8.12 11.99
N ARG A 88 11.90 -8.52 10.74
CA ARG A 88 12.70 -7.78 9.77
C ARG A 88 11.86 -7.43 8.55
N VAL A 89 11.72 -6.14 8.26
CA VAL A 89 10.89 -5.64 7.15
C VAL A 89 11.75 -4.84 6.19
N ALA A 90 11.74 -5.22 4.91
CA ALA A 90 12.32 -4.39 3.86
C ALA A 90 11.28 -3.40 3.32
N ILE A 91 11.69 -2.16 3.08
CA ILE A 91 10.87 -1.12 2.45
C ILE A 91 11.62 -0.64 1.21
N VAL A 92 10.99 -0.80 0.03
CA VAL A 92 11.56 -0.37 -1.24
C VAL A 92 10.84 0.88 -1.71
N GLY A 93 11.58 1.98 -1.79
CA GLY A 93 11.10 3.36 -1.91
C GLY A 93 10.83 3.97 -0.53
N VAL A 94 11.56 5.02 -0.16
CA VAL A 94 11.32 5.86 1.03
C VAL A 94 10.90 7.28 0.65
N GLY A 95 10.05 7.35 -0.37
CA GLY A 95 9.25 8.52 -0.73
C GLY A 95 8.05 8.73 0.20
N GLY A 96 6.99 9.40 -0.29
CA GLY A 96 5.84 9.83 0.53
C GLY A 96 5.20 8.69 1.32
N LEU A 97 4.98 7.56 0.64
CA LEU A 97 4.36 6.39 1.23
C LEU A 97 5.33 5.61 2.12
N GLY A 98 6.53 5.32 1.61
CA GLY A 98 7.51 4.47 2.30
C GLY A 98 8.11 5.08 3.56
N ALA A 99 8.35 6.40 3.57
CA ALA A 99 8.85 7.09 4.76
C ALA A 99 7.83 7.06 5.91
N LEU A 100 6.54 7.23 5.61
CA LEU A 100 5.45 7.10 6.59
C LEU A 100 5.29 5.65 7.07
N SER A 101 5.42 4.67 6.16
CA SER A 101 5.39 3.25 6.55
C SER A 101 6.56 2.88 7.46
N ALA A 102 7.77 3.39 7.18
CA ALA A 102 8.95 3.20 8.02
C ALA A 102 8.74 3.81 9.42
N GLU A 103 8.20 5.03 9.48
CA GLU A 103 7.86 5.71 10.73
C GLU A 103 6.83 4.92 11.57
N ILE A 104 5.74 4.47 10.94
CA ILE A 104 4.71 3.67 11.63
C ILE A 104 5.30 2.38 12.18
N LEU A 105 6.04 1.61 11.37
CA LEU A 105 6.64 0.34 11.79
C LEU A 105 7.71 0.53 12.86
N ALA A 106 8.52 1.59 12.77
CA ALA A 106 9.49 1.91 13.80
C ALA A 106 8.80 2.22 15.13
N ARG A 107 7.72 3.02 15.13
CA ARG A 107 6.95 3.32 16.35
C ARG A 107 6.23 2.11 16.93
N LEU A 108 5.91 1.12 16.09
CA LEU A 108 5.37 -0.18 16.53
C LEU A 108 6.42 -1.11 17.13
N GLY A 109 7.71 -0.77 17.04
CA GLY A 109 8.80 -1.55 17.62
C GLY A 109 9.22 -2.76 16.78
N VAL A 110 9.19 -2.64 15.44
CA VAL A 110 9.80 -3.64 14.56
C VAL A 110 11.30 -3.79 14.84
N GLY A 111 11.83 -4.99 14.82
CA GLY A 111 13.24 -5.26 15.15
C GLY A 111 14.21 -4.59 14.19
N GLU A 112 13.92 -4.69 12.90
CA GLU A 112 14.78 -4.14 11.86
C GLU A 112 14.02 -3.68 10.61
N LEU A 113 14.40 -2.49 10.13
CA LEU A 113 13.98 -1.92 8.86
C LEU A 113 15.15 -1.90 7.88
N VAL A 114 14.96 -2.51 6.71
CA VAL A 114 15.92 -2.47 5.60
C VAL A 114 15.37 -1.56 4.52
N LEU A 115 16.03 -0.45 4.23
CA LEU A 115 15.48 0.62 3.42
C LEU A 115 16.22 0.73 2.10
N PHE A 116 15.51 0.68 0.97
CA PHE A 116 16.07 0.84 -0.37
C PHE A 116 15.49 2.08 -1.04
N ASP A 117 16.32 3.06 -1.39
CA ASP A 117 15.93 4.20 -2.23
C ASP A 117 17.20 4.90 -2.74
N TYR A 118 17.28 5.16 -4.04
CA TYR A 118 18.46 5.77 -4.66
C TYR A 118 18.45 7.31 -4.65
N ASP A 119 17.28 7.91 -4.43
CA ASP A 119 17.07 9.34 -4.55
C ASP A 119 17.65 10.13 -3.38
N THR A 120 17.84 11.42 -3.64
CA THR A 120 18.09 12.46 -2.64
C THR A 120 16.82 13.24 -2.33
N ILE A 121 16.80 13.94 -1.20
CA ILE A 121 15.69 14.83 -0.84
C ILE A 121 15.72 16.06 -1.73
N GLU A 122 14.59 16.34 -2.37
CA GLU A 122 14.34 17.58 -3.12
C GLU A 122 13.28 18.42 -2.40
N GLU A 123 13.37 19.74 -2.49
CA GLU A 123 12.40 20.67 -1.88
C GLU A 123 10.96 20.39 -2.35
N ALA A 124 10.79 20.09 -3.64
CA ALA A 124 9.52 19.67 -4.26
C ALA A 124 8.94 18.37 -3.66
N ASN A 125 9.69 17.68 -2.78
CA ASN A 125 9.24 16.48 -2.13
C ASN A 125 8.80 16.69 -0.67
N LEU A 126 9.08 17.85 -0.07
CA LEU A 126 8.82 18.10 1.35
C LEU A 126 7.34 18.17 1.72
N ASN A 127 6.45 18.42 0.75
CA ASN A 127 4.99 18.50 0.97
C ASN A 127 4.34 17.18 1.44
N ARG A 128 5.06 16.06 1.36
CA ARG A 128 4.53 14.70 1.59
C ARG A 128 5.49 13.78 2.34
N LEU A 129 6.62 14.30 2.79
CA LEU A 129 7.69 13.52 3.42
C LEU A 129 7.86 13.94 4.88
N VAL A 130 8.40 13.02 5.69
CA VAL A 130 8.75 13.29 7.10
C VAL A 130 10.07 14.06 7.24
N TYR A 131 10.68 14.46 6.12
CA TYR A 131 11.96 15.17 6.07
C TYR A 131 11.80 16.67 6.33
N ARG A 132 12.90 17.29 6.72
CA ARG A 132 12.99 18.73 6.98
C ARG A 132 13.69 19.47 5.83
N THR A 133 13.47 20.78 5.75
CA THR A 133 14.07 21.66 4.74
C THR A 133 15.60 21.68 4.78
N ASP A 134 16.21 21.54 5.95
CA ASP A 134 17.66 21.50 6.11
C ASP A 134 18.31 20.18 5.64
N GLN A 135 17.50 19.18 5.25
CA GLN A 135 17.97 17.88 4.76
C GLN A 135 17.95 17.79 3.21
N VAL A 136 17.61 18.87 2.51
CA VAL A 136 17.64 18.89 1.03
C VAL A 136 19.04 18.55 0.53
N GLY A 137 19.12 17.62 -0.43
CA GLY A 137 20.37 17.07 -0.96
C GLY A 137 20.88 15.80 -0.25
N GLU A 138 20.38 15.48 0.95
CA GLU A 138 20.73 14.22 1.63
C GLU A 138 20.10 13.02 0.92
N LYS A 139 20.74 11.85 0.99
CA LYS A 139 20.13 10.58 0.55
C LYS A 139 18.91 10.27 1.40
N LYS A 140 17.77 9.95 0.78
CA LYS A 140 16.51 9.72 1.50
C LYS A 140 16.65 8.64 2.58
N VAL A 141 17.29 7.52 2.24
CA VAL A 141 17.54 6.41 3.19
C VAL A 141 18.38 6.81 4.40
N GLU A 142 19.29 7.77 4.25
CA GLU A 142 20.15 8.25 5.32
C GLU A 142 19.40 9.22 6.24
N ALA A 143 18.66 10.15 5.65
CA ALA A 143 17.82 11.10 6.36
C ALA A 143 16.74 10.41 7.21
N ILE A 144 16.04 9.41 6.64
CA ILE A 144 15.04 8.65 7.38
C ILE A 144 15.70 7.80 8.48
N ARG A 145 16.86 7.21 8.23
CA ARG A 145 17.60 6.47 9.27
C ARG A 145 17.91 7.35 10.48
N ALA A 146 18.42 8.57 10.25
CA ALA A 146 18.70 9.51 11.32
C ALA A 146 17.43 9.90 12.09
N HIS A 147 16.34 10.16 11.36
CA HIS A 147 15.03 10.47 11.95
C HIS A 147 14.50 9.33 12.83
N LEU A 148 14.46 8.09 12.30
CA LEU A 148 13.94 6.93 13.01
C LEU A 148 14.80 6.56 14.22
N ARG A 149 16.13 6.71 14.12
CA ARG A 149 17.03 6.47 15.26
C ARG A 149 16.76 7.44 16.41
N ALA A 150 16.42 8.70 16.10
CA ALA A 150 16.03 9.68 17.11
C ALA A 150 14.63 9.38 17.69
N ALA A 151 13.70 8.90 16.87
CA ALA A 151 12.33 8.58 17.29
C ALA A 151 12.24 7.29 18.13
N ASN A 152 12.92 6.23 17.71
CA ASN A 152 12.94 4.93 18.37
C ASN A 152 14.30 4.22 18.19
N PRO A 153 15.25 4.38 19.15
CA PRO A 153 16.58 3.78 19.07
C PRO A 153 16.59 2.24 19.19
N ASP A 154 15.47 1.61 19.55
CA ASP A 154 15.39 0.14 19.67
C ASP A 154 15.33 -0.55 18.30
N VAL A 155 14.94 0.20 17.26
CA VAL A 155 14.75 -0.28 15.89
C VAL A 155 16.07 -0.19 15.14
N ARG A 156 16.57 -1.30 14.61
CA ARG A 156 17.73 -1.27 13.70
C ARG A 156 17.29 -0.77 12.33
N VAL A 157 18.08 0.12 11.72
CA VAL A 157 17.78 0.65 10.39
C VAL A 157 19.00 0.48 9.49
N THR A 158 18.83 -0.29 8.43
CA THR A 158 19.87 -0.62 7.43
C THR A 158 19.55 0.08 6.11
N PRO A 159 20.26 1.17 5.76
CA PRO A 159 20.01 1.92 4.54
C PRO A 159 20.79 1.33 3.34
N HIS A 160 20.14 1.32 2.18
CA HIS A 160 20.71 0.94 0.89
C HIS A 160 20.38 2.05 -0.12
N PRO A 161 21.31 2.98 -0.40
CA PRO A 161 21.09 4.11 -1.29
C PRO A 161 21.19 3.72 -2.78
N PHE A 162 20.54 2.62 -3.17
CA PHE A 162 20.69 1.97 -4.48
C PHE A 162 19.35 1.81 -5.20
N ASP A 163 19.39 1.86 -6.54
CA ASP A 163 18.26 1.42 -7.36
C ASP A 163 18.26 -0.10 -7.36
N VAL A 164 17.18 -0.70 -6.85
CA VAL A 164 17.03 -2.16 -6.74
C VAL A 164 17.06 -2.90 -8.08
N THR A 165 16.97 -2.18 -9.19
CA THR A 165 17.02 -2.72 -10.55
C THR A 165 18.41 -2.68 -11.18
N ASP A 166 19.34 -1.90 -10.60
CA ASP A 166 20.74 -1.83 -11.02
C ASP A 166 21.59 -2.92 -10.38
N GLY A 167 22.80 -3.17 -10.90
CA GLY A 167 23.66 -4.29 -10.47
C GLY A 167 23.88 -4.34 -8.95
N GLU A 168 24.38 -3.25 -8.36
CA GLU A 168 24.65 -3.16 -6.92
C GLU A 168 23.37 -3.27 -6.08
N GLY A 169 22.29 -2.59 -6.49
CA GLY A 169 21.03 -2.63 -5.75
C GLY A 169 20.32 -3.98 -5.87
N LEU A 170 20.45 -4.68 -7.00
CA LEU A 170 19.95 -6.04 -7.18
C LEU A 170 20.73 -7.03 -6.31
N GLU A 171 22.05 -6.89 -6.21
CA GLU A 171 22.88 -7.70 -5.31
C GLU A 171 22.47 -7.49 -3.86
N ALA A 172 22.36 -6.23 -3.43
CA ALA A 172 21.88 -5.89 -2.09
C ALA A 172 20.47 -6.44 -1.83
N LEU A 173 19.52 -6.23 -2.74
CA LEU A 173 18.16 -6.77 -2.62
C LEU A 173 18.18 -8.30 -2.49
N SER A 174 19.01 -8.98 -3.28
CA SER A 174 19.11 -10.44 -3.27
C SER A 174 19.76 -10.99 -2.00
N ALA A 175 20.66 -10.23 -1.37
CA ALA A 175 21.24 -10.57 -0.08
C ALA A 175 20.27 -10.29 1.09
N GLU A 176 19.47 -9.25 0.99
CA GLU A 176 18.64 -8.76 2.10
C GLU A 176 17.26 -9.42 2.17
N VAL A 177 16.52 -9.46 1.05
CA VAL A 177 15.12 -9.92 1.03
C VAL A 177 14.92 -11.34 1.58
N PRO A 178 15.79 -12.33 1.32
CA PRO A 178 15.60 -13.68 1.87
C PRO A 178 15.60 -13.76 3.40
N ARG A 179 16.15 -12.74 4.09
CA ARG A 179 16.21 -12.65 5.55
C ARG A 179 15.05 -11.84 6.13
N CYS A 180 14.21 -11.24 5.29
CA CYS A 180 13.07 -10.43 5.74
C CYS A 180 11.81 -11.28 5.90
N ASP A 181 11.00 -10.97 6.91
CA ASP A 181 9.67 -11.54 7.10
C ASP A 181 8.65 -10.96 6.10
N LEU A 182 8.91 -9.75 5.62
CA LEU A 182 7.99 -8.97 4.77
C LEU A 182 8.75 -7.93 3.94
N VAL A 183 8.26 -7.68 2.72
CA VAL A 183 8.66 -6.54 1.89
C VAL A 183 7.48 -5.58 1.72
N LEU A 184 7.70 -4.29 1.91
CA LEU A 184 6.79 -3.22 1.52
C LEU A 184 7.26 -2.59 0.21
N GLY A 185 6.43 -2.68 -0.83
CA GLY A 185 6.65 -2.00 -2.09
C GLY A 185 6.03 -0.60 -2.02
N CYS A 186 6.86 0.42 -2.02
CA CYS A 186 6.46 1.83 -1.91
C CYS A 186 6.97 2.63 -3.11
N VAL A 187 7.10 1.95 -4.24
CA VAL A 187 7.63 2.51 -5.48
C VAL A 187 6.51 3.04 -6.37
N ASP A 188 6.81 4.10 -7.08
CA ASP A 188 5.90 4.78 -7.99
C ASP A 188 6.04 4.30 -9.44
N SER A 189 6.93 3.32 -9.71
CA SER A 189 7.17 2.78 -11.05
C SER A 189 6.57 1.39 -11.18
N PHE A 190 5.69 1.24 -12.16
CA PHE A 190 5.08 -0.03 -12.46
C PHE A 190 6.10 -1.12 -12.82
N ALA A 191 7.19 -0.77 -13.53
CA ALA A 191 8.25 -1.71 -13.87
C ALA A 191 8.92 -2.27 -12.60
N VAL A 192 9.21 -1.41 -11.63
CA VAL A 192 9.82 -1.81 -10.35
C VAL A 192 8.84 -2.64 -9.51
N ARG A 193 7.53 -2.33 -9.53
CA ARG A 193 6.51 -3.17 -8.87
C ARG A 193 6.50 -4.60 -9.40
N LEU A 194 6.54 -4.77 -10.73
CA LEU A 194 6.59 -6.10 -11.35
C LEU A 194 7.89 -6.85 -11.02
N PHE A 195 9.01 -6.13 -11.03
CA PHE A 195 10.31 -6.67 -10.65
C PHE A 195 10.31 -7.17 -9.20
N LEU A 196 9.88 -6.32 -8.25
CA LEU A 196 9.77 -6.69 -6.84
C LEU A 196 8.81 -7.86 -6.64
N ASN A 197 7.65 -7.84 -7.29
CA ASN A 197 6.71 -8.96 -7.26
C ASN A 197 7.36 -10.27 -7.74
N ALA A 198 8.08 -10.25 -8.85
CA ALA A 198 8.75 -11.44 -9.36
C ALA A 198 9.80 -11.97 -8.39
N LYS A 199 10.60 -11.08 -7.78
CA LYS A 199 11.63 -11.43 -6.79
C LYS A 199 11.01 -12.00 -5.52
N CYS A 200 10.03 -11.31 -4.93
CA CYS A 200 9.36 -11.75 -3.70
C CYS A 200 8.64 -13.10 -3.89
N VAL A 201 7.96 -13.29 -5.03
CA VAL A 201 7.34 -14.58 -5.37
C VAL A 201 8.38 -15.69 -5.50
N ALA A 202 9.51 -15.44 -6.17
CA ALA A 202 10.58 -16.42 -6.33
C ALA A 202 11.24 -16.80 -5.00
N LEU A 203 11.48 -15.81 -4.13
CA LEU A 203 12.07 -15.97 -2.81
C LEU A 203 11.08 -16.44 -1.73
N ARG A 204 9.79 -16.52 -2.07
CA ARG A 204 8.69 -16.86 -1.16
C ARG A 204 8.56 -15.90 0.04
N VAL A 205 8.92 -14.64 -0.14
CA VAL A 205 8.75 -13.59 0.86
C VAL A 205 7.47 -12.81 0.55
N PRO A 206 6.58 -12.56 1.54
CA PRO A 206 5.40 -11.73 1.34
C PRO A 206 5.77 -10.31 0.88
N LEU A 207 4.96 -9.76 -0.03
CA LEU A 207 5.07 -8.39 -0.52
C LEU A 207 3.74 -7.67 -0.27
N ILE A 208 3.79 -6.46 0.27
CA ILE A 208 2.63 -5.56 0.31
C ILE A 208 2.98 -4.30 -0.49
N ASP A 209 2.38 -4.17 -1.66
CA ASP A 209 2.55 -3.00 -2.54
C ASP A 209 1.53 -1.92 -2.16
N GLY A 210 1.97 -0.67 -2.09
CA GLY A 210 1.15 0.51 -1.88
C GLY A 210 1.25 1.46 -3.07
N GLY A 211 0.17 2.14 -3.42
CA GLY A 211 0.20 3.17 -4.45
C GLY A 211 -0.90 4.20 -4.31
N ALA A 212 -0.67 5.38 -4.89
CA ALA A 212 -1.68 6.40 -5.09
C ALA A 212 -1.92 6.60 -6.59
N SER A 213 -3.08 7.13 -6.93
CA SER A 213 -3.42 7.56 -8.29
C SER A 213 -2.65 8.82 -8.69
N GLU A 214 -2.61 9.11 -9.98
CA GLU A 214 -1.85 10.24 -10.55
C GLU A 214 -2.43 11.60 -10.12
N ASP A 215 -3.74 11.67 -9.90
CA ASP A 215 -4.46 12.81 -9.33
C ASP A 215 -4.32 12.91 -7.79
N GLY A 216 -3.63 11.94 -7.16
CA GLY A 216 -3.30 11.93 -5.74
C GLY A 216 -4.46 11.70 -4.79
N ILE A 217 -5.71 11.54 -5.25
CA ILE A 217 -6.88 11.43 -4.38
C ILE A 217 -7.23 9.98 -4.00
N ASN A 218 -6.90 9.02 -4.86
CA ASN A 218 -7.20 7.61 -4.65
C ASN A 218 -5.93 6.82 -4.29
N GLY A 219 -6.13 5.65 -3.69
CA GLY A 219 -5.05 4.80 -3.22
C GLY A 219 -5.36 3.31 -3.32
N SER A 220 -4.32 2.48 -3.26
CA SER A 220 -4.47 1.04 -3.20
C SER A 220 -3.37 0.35 -2.41
N VAL A 221 -3.72 -0.80 -1.82
CA VAL A 221 -2.80 -1.71 -1.15
C VAL A 221 -3.02 -3.12 -1.71
N HIS A 222 -1.97 -3.76 -2.20
CA HIS A 222 -1.99 -5.14 -2.72
C HIS A 222 -1.12 -6.04 -1.85
N VAL A 223 -1.76 -7.02 -1.20
CA VAL A 223 -1.06 -8.04 -0.41
C VAL A 223 -0.79 -9.29 -1.24
N VAL A 224 0.48 -9.55 -1.53
CA VAL A 224 0.99 -10.74 -2.22
C VAL A 224 1.65 -11.67 -1.19
N ILE A 225 0.96 -12.75 -0.84
CA ILE A 225 1.50 -13.87 -0.06
C ILE A 225 1.79 -15.00 -1.05
N PRO A 226 3.06 -15.29 -1.37
CA PRO A 226 3.43 -16.30 -2.35
C PRO A 226 2.72 -17.63 -2.14
N GLY A 227 2.05 -18.11 -3.18
CA GLY A 227 1.28 -19.36 -3.16
C GLY A 227 -0.14 -19.25 -2.58
N LYS A 228 -0.46 -18.21 -1.81
CA LYS A 228 -1.79 -18.02 -1.17
C LYS A 228 -2.65 -16.98 -1.89
N THR A 229 -2.15 -15.75 -2.08
CA THR A 229 -2.91 -14.68 -2.76
C THR A 229 -2.46 -14.49 -4.21
N ALA A 230 -3.23 -13.72 -4.97
CA ALA A 230 -2.88 -13.35 -6.34
C ALA A 230 -1.65 -12.44 -6.37
N CYS A 231 -0.64 -12.77 -7.18
CA CYS A 231 0.51 -11.89 -7.40
C CYS A 231 0.13 -10.70 -8.30
N TYR A 232 1.00 -9.70 -8.39
CA TYR A 232 0.76 -8.49 -9.18
C TYR A 232 0.42 -8.77 -10.66
N ARG A 233 1.01 -9.82 -11.25
CA ARG A 233 0.75 -10.24 -12.65
C ARG A 233 -0.58 -11.00 -12.85
N CYS A 234 -1.24 -11.48 -11.79
CA CYS A 234 -2.49 -12.24 -11.92
C CYS A 234 -3.67 -11.38 -12.43
N ASN A 235 -3.73 -10.09 -12.05
CA ASN A 235 -4.98 -9.32 -12.11
C ASN A 235 -4.94 -8.09 -13.02
N ARG A 236 -3.91 -7.95 -13.84
CA ARG A 236 -3.80 -6.82 -14.79
C ARG A 236 -3.77 -7.36 -16.23
N PRO A 237 -4.92 -7.41 -16.92
CA PRO A 237 -5.00 -7.81 -18.33
C PRO A 237 -4.09 -6.97 -19.24
N ALA A 238 -3.88 -5.69 -18.92
CA ALA A 238 -3.00 -4.78 -19.66
C ALA A 238 -1.52 -5.18 -19.65
N LEU A 239 -1.08 -5.99 -18.68
CA LEU A 239 0.26 -6.59 -18.69
C LEU A 239 0.46 -7.66 -19.77
N ARG A 240 -0.64 -8.09 -20.40
CA ARG A 240 -0.62 -8.99 -21.54
C ARG A 240 -0.40 -8.23 -22.85
N ASP A 241 -0.51 -6.90 -22.83
CA ASP A 241 -0.30 -6.03 -23.98
C ASP A 241 1.03 -5.25 -23.84
N PRO A 242 2.07 -5.62 -24.61
CA PRO A 242 3.36 -4.92 -24.61
C PRO A 242 3.28 -3.45 -25.06
N SER A 243 2.17 -3.02 -25.66
CA SER A 243 1.96 -1.65 -26.16
C SER A 243 1.44 -0.67 -25.10
N ALA A 244 1.16 -1.14 -23.87
CA ALA A 244 0.85 -0.27 -22.74
C ALA A 244 2.07 0.61 -22.42
N GLY A 245 2.10 1.79 -23.03
CA GLY A 245 3.24 2.69 -23.06
C GLY A 245 3.77 3.09 -21.68
N ARG A 246 5.07 3.42 -21.63
CA ARG A 246 5.68 4.12 -20.50
C ARG A 246 5.05 5.51 -20.38
N VAL A 247 4.31 5.75 -19.30
CA VAL A 247 3.94 7.12 -18.92
C VAL A 247 5.21 7.79 -18.40
N THR A 248 5.66 8.83 -19.10
CA THR A 248 6.80 9.66 -18.68
C THR A 248 6.35 10.58 -17.55
N ARG A 249 7.07 10.55 -16.43
CA ARG A 249 6.69 11.30 -15.20
C ARG A 249 6.86 12.80 -15.28
N ARG A 250 7.83 13.20 -16.09
CA ARG A 250 8.19 14.58 -16.32
C ARG A 250 7.93 14.87 -17.78
N ASP A 251 7.33 16.02 -18.04
CA ASP A 251 7.30 16.57 -19.39
C ASP A 251 8.69 17.07 -19.79
N ASP A 252 8.81 17.59 -21.01
CA ASP A 252 10.05 18.15 -21.54
C ASP A 252 10.57 19.35 -20.72
N SER A 253 9.74 19.94 -19.84
CA SER A 253 10.12 21.01 -18.91
C SER A 253 10.66 20.50 -17.57
N GLY A 254 10.63 19.19 -17.33
CA GLY A 254 11.02 18.59 -16.06
C GLY A 254 9.94 18.64 -14.98
N ALA A 255 8.74 19.16 -15.28
CA ALA A 255 7.64 19.28 -14.34
C ALA A 255 6.97 17.93 -14.09
N CYS A 256 6.75 17.59 -12.82
CA CYS A 256 6.04 16.38 -12.43
C CYS A 256 4.53 16.68 -12.41
N HIS A 257 3.77 16.07 -13.31
CA HIS A 257 2.30 16.24 -13.39
C HIS A 257 1.53 15.31 -12.46
N PHE A 258 2.20 14.67 -11.51
CA PHE A 258 1.58 13.79 -10.53
C PHE A 258 1.24 14.60 -9.27
N THR A 259 -0.03 14.62 -8.92
CA THR A 259 -0.48 15.19 -7.65
C THR A 259 -0.20 14.18 -6.55
N SER A 260 0.45 14.64 -5.48
CA SER A 260 0.69 13.81 -4.31
C SER A 260 0.19 14.52 -3.07
N LEU A 261 -0.95 14.04 -2.55
CA LEU A 261 -1.53 14.56 -1.32
C LEU A 261 -0.93 13.84 -0.10
N PRO A 262 -0.41 14.56 0.92
CA PRO A 262 0.08 13.93 2.14
C PRO A 262 -1.00 13.12 2.86
N THR A 263 -2.27 13.51 2.73
CA THR A 263 -3.43 12.79 3.30
C THR A 263 -3.59 11.41 2.69
N THR A 264 -3.62 11.30 1.36
CA THR A 264 -3.73 10.01 0.66
C THR A 264 -2.52 9.14 0.94
N MET A 265 -1.31 9.71 0.94
CA MET A 265 -0.09 8.98 1.29
C MET A 265 -0.19 8.38 2.71
N ALA A 266 -0.60 9.18 3.69
CA ALA A 266 -0.76 8.72 5.07
C ALA A 266 -1.82 7.62 5.22
N ILE A 267 -2.96 7.74 4.52
CA ILE A 267 -4.02 6.73 4.53
C ILE A 267 -3.49 5.42 3.94
N VAL A 268 -2.86 5.47 2.77
CA VAL A 268 -2.34 4.26 2.10
C VAL A 268 -1.21 3.62 2.90
N SER A 269 -0.27 4.40 3.44
CA SER A 269 0.80 3.88 4.33
C SER A 269 0.22 3.22 5.58
N SER A 270 -0.82 3.80 6.18
CA SER A 270 -1.50 3.23 7.34
C SER A 270 -2.18 1.91 7.00
N LEU A 271 -2.88 1.84 5.86
CA LEU A 271 -3.48 0.60 5.36
C LEU A 271 -2.42 -0.46 5.06
N GLN A 272 -1.31 -0.05 4.43
CA GLN A 272 -0.18 -0.94 4.13
C GLN A 272 0.43 -1.52 5.40
N CYS A 273 0.67 -0.70 6.43
CA CYS A 273 1.18 -1.14 7.72
C CYS A 273 0.16 -2.00 8.49
N GLN A 274 -1.14 -1.73 8.35
CA GLN A 274 -2.18 -2.54 8.97
C GLN A 274 -2.22 -3.96 8.38
N GLU A 275 -2.07 -4.09 7.05
CA GLU A 275 -1.91 -5.42 6.43
C GLU A 275 -0.57 -6.08 6.84
N ALA A 276 0.50 -5.30 6.98
CA ALA A 276 1.80 -5.80 7.45
C ALA A 276 1.69 -6.42 8.84
N LEU A 277 1.01 -5.75 9.79
CA LEU A 277 0.77 -6.28 11.13
C LEU A 277 0.03 -7.62 11.08
N LYS A 278 -1.05 -7.72 10.29
CA LYS A 278 -1.80 -8.97 10.15
C LYS A 278 -0.90 -10.09 9.61
N VAL A 279 -0.09 -9.81 8.60
CA VAL A 279 0.84 -10.79 8.00
C VAL A 279 1.92 -11.22 9.00
N LEU A 280 2.57 -10.27 9.67
CA LEU A 280 3.70 -10.53 10.57
C LEU A 280 3.29 -11.25 11.86
N LEU A 281 2.10 -10.96 12.37
CA LEU A 281 1.63 -11.44 13.66
C LEU A 281 0.54 -12.52 13.57
N GLY A 282 0.01 -12.78 12.38
CA GLY A 282 -0.95 -13.85 12.14
C GLY A 282 -2.30 -13.62 12.81
N PHE A 283 -2.86 -12.41 12.71
CA PHE A 283 -4.21 -12.10 13.22
C PHE A 283 -5.14 -11.55 12.14
N GLY A 284 -6.44 -11.67 12.39
CA GLY A 284 -7.48 -11.16 11.50
C GLY A 284 -7.49 -11.84 10.12
N SER A 285 -8.09 -11.14 9.14
CA SER A 285 -8.11 -11.56 7.74
C SER A 285 -7.33 -10.57 6.88
N VAL A 286 -6.36 -11.05 6.13
CA VAL A 286 -5.65 -10.23 5.14
C VAL A 286 -6.59 -9.91 3.98
N ALA A 287 -6.60 -8.64 3.57
CA ALA A 287 -7.29 -8.20 2.37
C ALA A 287 -6.32 -8.31 1.18
N PRO A 288 -6.58 -9.17 0.18
CA PRO A 288 -5.68 -9.32 -0.97
C PRO A 288 -5.49 -8.00 -1.72
N TYR A 289 -6.53 -7.19 -1.83
CA TYR A 289 -6.48 -5.87 -2.41
C TYR A 289 -7.44 -4.93 -1.70
N LEU A 290 -6.97 -3.72 -1.38
CA LEU A 290 -7.76 -2.63 -0.83
C LEU A 290 -7.65 -1.42 -1.77
N MET A 291 -8.78 -0.75 -1.97
CA MET A 291 -8.90 0.48 -2.76
C MET A 291 -9.50 1.57 -1.90
N TYR A 292 -8.77 2.67 -1.77
CA TYR A 292 -9.25 3.89 -1.13
C TYR A 292 -9.69 4.88 -2.21
N PHE A 293 -10.93 5.33 -2.10
CA PHE A 293 -11.53 6.35 -2.96
C PHE A 293 -11.72 7.63 -2.15
N GLY A 294 -10.85 8.62 -2.40
CA GLY A 294 -10.76 9.79 -1.53
C GLY A 294 -11.89 10.80 -1.70
N LEU A 295 -12.53 10.86 -2.86
CA LEU A 295 -13.66 11.77 -3.09
C LEU A 295 -14.90 11.33 -2.32
N GLU A 296 -15.14 10.02 -2.25
CA GLU A 296 -16.29 9.41 -1.59
C GLU A 296 -16.02 8.99 -0.15
N GLY A 297 -14.75 9.04 0.30
CA GLY A 297 -14.32 8.51 1.60
C GLY A 297 -14.56 7.00 1.73
N ARG A 298 -14.49 6.27 0.60
CA ARG A 298 -14.90 4.86 0.51
C ARG A 298 -13.67 3.95 0.47
N LEU A 299 -13.70 2.88 1.27
CA LEU A 299 -12.69 1.82 1.26
C LEU A 299 -13.33 0.52 0.74
N GLU A 300 -12.80 0.00 -0.36
CA GLU A 300 -13.25 -1.25 -0.96
C GLU A 300 -12.21 -2.34 -0.87
N ARG A 301 -12.70 -3.55 -0.58
CA ARG A 301 -11.94 -4.78 -0.61
C ARG A 301 -12.21 -5.49 -1.92
N VAL A 302 -11.14 -5.94 -2.58
CA VAL A 302 -11.24 -6.77 -3.77
C VAL A 302 -10.48 -8.07 -3.55
N ASP A 303 -11.21 -9.18 -3.65
CA ASP A 303 -10.66 -10.51 -3.42
C ASP A 303 -10.25 -11.18 -4.73
N TRP A 304 -9.10 -10.75 -5.24
CA TRP A 304 -8.58 -11.33 -6.46
C TRP A 304 -8.06 -12.76 -6.28
N LYS A 305 -8.43 -13.62 -7.24
CA LYS A 305 -7.98 -15.01 -7.29
C LYS A 305 -6.63 -15.14 -7.97
N ARG A 306 -5.78 -16.00 -7.41
CA ARG A 306 -4.51 -16.38 -8.04
C ARG A 306 -4.80 -17.11 -9.36
N ASP A 307 -4.19 -16.66 -10.45
CA ASP A 307 -4.25 -17.34 -11.75
C ASP A 307 -3.28 -18.54 -11.75
N PRO A 308 -3.76 -19.80 -11.86
CA PRO A 308 -2.90 -20.98 -11.92
C PRO A 308 -1.93 -20.99 -13.10
N ARG A 309 -2.25 -20.25 -14.18
CA ARG A 309 -1.45 -20.13 -15.40
C ARG A 309 -0.54 -18.90 -15.41
N CYS A 310 -0.47 -18.16 -14.30
CA CYS A 310 0.38 -16.98 -14.20
C CYS A 310 1.85 -17.33 -14.46
N GLY A 311 2.51 -16.66 -15.41
CA GLY A 311 3.93 -16.87 -15.70
C GLY A 311 4.89 -16.53 -14.54
N THR A 312 4.41 -15.82 -13.51
CA THR A 312 5.21 -15.48 -12.32
C THR A 312 4.92 -16.40 -11.15
N CYS A 313 3.65 -16.54 -10.74
CA CYS A 313 3.29 -17.31 -9.55
C CYS A 313 2.50 -18.60 -9.83
N GLY A 314 2.22 -18.92 -11.10
CA GLY A 314 1.58 -20.18 -11.50
C GLY A 314 2.51 -21.37 -11.25
N ARG A 315 1.97 -22.58 -11.20
CA ARG A 315 2.81 -23.78 -11.07
C ARG A 315 3.64 -23.90 -12.35
N ARG A 316 4.98 -23.86 -12.25
CA ARG A 316 5.83 -24.34 -13.34
C ARG A 316 5.47 -25.82 -13.51
N ARG A 317 4.96 -26.20 -14.69
CA ARG A 317 4.95 -27.61 -15.06
C ARG A 317 6.43 -28.02 -15.05
N GLY A 318 6.76 -29.01 -14.22
CA GLY A 318 8.08 -29.61 -14.18
C GLY A 318 8.46 -30.18 -15.54
#